data_AF-A0A7X6AP48-F1
#
_entry.id   AF-A0A7X6AP48-F1
#
_cell.length_a   1.000
_cell.length_b   1.000
_cell.length_c   1.000
_cell.angle_alpha   90.00
_cell.angle_beta   90.00
_cell.angle_gamma   90.00
#
_symmetry.space_group_name_H-M   'P 1'
#
loop_
_entity.id
_entity.type
_entity.pdbx_description
1 polymer ?
#
loop_
_entity_poly.entity_id
_entity_poly.type
_entity_poly.pdbx_seq_one_letter_code
_entity_poly.pdbx_strand_id
1 'polypeptide(L)'
;DDPVTAEIKNLSITGMLVSVDSDAQIAVGASVTLGEGDTTAVCTVTHVHPLPGTDIKDLGLHIQDMSDRFCRGLHESVAALRADHSRLLEPWSSTGAVDGETVEQPDTDG
;
A
#
# COMPACT_ATOMS: atom_id res chain seq x y z
N ASP A 1 -6.03 27.06 -10.86
CA ASP A 1 -5.48 25.72 -10.71
C ASP A 1 -6.48 24.69 -11.16
N ASP A 2 -6.13 23.98 -12.22
CA ASP A 2 -6.77 22.73 -12.58
C ASP A 2 -6.26 21.63 -11.64
N PRO A 3 -7.12 20.71 -11.18
CA PRO A 3 -6.69 19.63 -10.30
C PRO A 3 -5.71 18.69 -11.03
N VAL A 4 -4.57 18.40 -10.39
CA VAL A 4 -3.61 17.41 -10.90
C VAL A 4 -4.10 16.01 -10.53
N THR A 5 -4.22 15.14 -11.54
CA THR A 5 -4.53 13.72 -11.29
C THR A 5 -3.27 13.01 -10.82
N ALA A 6 -3.41 12.21 -9.76
CA ALA A 6 -2.32 11.44 -9.18
C ALA A 6 -2.65 9.94 -9.17
N GLU A 7 -1.68 9.10 -9.48
CA GLU A 7 -1.77 7.65 -9.33
C GLU A 7 -1.27 7.25 -7.94
N ILE A 8 -2.04 6.46 -7.20
CA ILE A 8 -1.64 5.96 -5.87
C ILE A 8 -0.78 4.70 -6.05
N LYS A 9 0.51 4.81 -5.73
CA LYS A 9 1.46 3.69 -5.75
C LYS A 9 1.47 2.90 -4.44
N ASN A 10 1.30 3.59 -3.31
CA ASN A 10 1.25 2.96 -1.99
C ASN A 10 0.36 3.77 -1.05
N LEU A 11 -0.29 3.08 -0.12
CA LEU A 11 -1.31 3.64 0.75
C LEU A 11 -1.17 3.10 2.17
N SER A 12 -1.23 4.01 3.14
CA SER A 12 -1.29 3.69 4.56
C SER A 12 -2.22 4.66 5.28
N ILE A 13 -2.56 4.36 6.53
CA ILE A 13 -3.47 5.19 7.34
C ILE A 13 -2.88 6.59 7.61
N THR A 14 -1.56 6.74 7.58
CA THR A 14 -0.85 7.99 7.92
C THR A 14 -0.20 8.68 6.72
N GLY A 15 -0.25 8.07 5.53
CA GLY A 15 0.47 8.60 4.38
C GLY A 15 0.31 7.79 3.10
N MET A 16 0.73 8.40 2.00
CA MET A 16 0.57 7.91 0.64
C MET A 16 1.86 8.11 -0.15
N LEU A 17 2.13 7.20 -1.09
CA LEU A 17 3.06 7.43 -2.18
C LEU A 17 2.24 7.58 -3.45
N VAL A 18 2.35 8.72 -4.12
CA VAL A 18 1.62 9.01 -5.35
C VAL A 18 2.57 9.39 -6.48
N SER A 19 2.19 9.09 -7.73
CA SER A 19 2.83 9.63 -8.92
C SER A 19 1.95 10.72 -9.52
N VAL A 20 2.55 11.85 -9.81
CA VAL A 20 1.89 12.95 -10.52
C VAL A 20 2.60 13.21 -11.83
N ASP A 21 1.84 13.40 -12.90
CA ASP A 21 2.35 13.95 -14.15
C ASP A 21 2.07 15.46 -14.14
N SER A 22 3.10 16.25 -13.82
CA SER A 22 2.93 17.69 -13.69
C SER A 22 4.27 18.42 -13.81
N ASP A 23 4.28 19.47 -14.61
CA ASP A 23 5.36 20.45 -14.72
C ASP A 23 5.51 21.32 -13.46
N ALA A 24 4.53 21.31 -12.53
CA ALA A 24 4.57 22.10 -11.32
C ALA A 24 5.80 21.78 -10.43
N GLN A 25 6.42 22.83 -9.89
CA GLN A 25 7.49 22.69 -8.91
C GLN A 25 6.88 22.44 -7.52
N ILE A 26 6.81 21.17 -7.14
CA ILE A 26 6.33 20.74 -5.82
C ILE A 26 7.56 20.61 -4.90
N ALA A 27 7.55 21.33 -3.79
CA ALA A 27 8.62 21.29 -2.80
C ALA A 27 8.29 20.36 -1.64
N VAL A 28 9.31 19.77 -1.02
CA VAL A 28 9.18 19.15 0.29
C VAL A 28 8.73 20.21 1.30
N GLY A 29 7.77 19.86 2.14
CA GLY A 29 7.09 20.75 3.09
C GLY A 29 5.86 21.44 2.50
N ALA A 30 5.60 21.34 1.20
CA ALA A 30 4.38 21.90 0.61
C ALA A 30 3.13 21.20 1.15
N SER A 31 2.07 21.97 1.34
CA SER A 31 0.74 21.44 1.68
C SER A 31 -0.04 21.16 0.42
N VAL A 32 -0.60 19.95 0.31
CA VAL A 32 -1.46 19.54 -0.80
C VAL A 32 -2.80 19.08 -0.25
N THR A 33 -3.89 19.37 -0.97
CA THR A 33 -5.22 18.85 -0.63
C THR A 33 -5.58 17.75 -1.62
N LEU A 34 -5.95 16.60 -1.11
CA LEU A 34 -6.43 15.47 -1.88
C LEU A 34 -7.95 15.38 -1.80
N GLY A 35 -8.57 14.92 -2.87
CA GLY A 35 -10.01 14.71 -2.96
C GLY A 35 -10.80 16.00 -3.22
N GLU A 36 -12.12 15.89 -3.16
CA GLU A 36 -13.05 16.98 -3.47
C GLU A 36 -14.24 16.95 -2.50
N GLY A 37 -14.81 18.13 -2.23
CA GLY A 37 -16.01 18.28 -1.42
C GLY A 37 -15.83 17.80 0.01
N ASP A 38 -16.67 16.84 0.43
CA ASP A 38 -16.67 16.28 1.79
C ASP A 38 -15.69 15.11 1.99
N THR A 39 -14.98 14.69 0.94
CA THR A 39 -14.01 13.60 0.98
C THR A 39 -12.62 14.16 0.68
N THR A 40 -12.00 14.77 1.68
CA THR A 40 -10.74 15.51 1.54
C THR A 40 -9.70 15.14 2.59
N ALA A 41 -8.43 15.30 2.23
CA ALA A 41 -7.30 15.20 3.15
C ALA A 41 -6.25 16.27 2.86
N VAL A 42 -5.75 16.91 3.91
CA VAL A 42 -4.62 17.82 3.84
C VAL A 42 -3.36 17.05 4.16
N CYS A 43 -2.42 17.07 3.22
CA CYS A 43 -1.16 16.34 3.32
C CYS A 43 0.03 17.27 3.22
N THR A 44 1.12 16.94 3.90
CA THR A 44 2.43 17.55 3.68
C THR A 44 3.28 16.66 2.79
N VAL A 45 3.90 17.26 1.78
CA VAL A 45 4.89 16.57 0.93
C VAL A 45 6.15 16.34 1.77
N THR A 46 6.52 15.08 1.98
CA THR A 46 7.72 14.69 2.73
C THR A 46 8.88 14.35 1.81
N HIS A 47 8.59 13.85 0.60
CA HIS A 47 9.59 13.44 -0.38
C HIS A 47 9.10 13.80 -1.78
N VAL A 48 10.05 14.18 -2.64
CA VAL A 48 9.81 14.40 -4.07
C VAL A 48 10.91 13.66 -4.83
N HIS A 49 10.51 12.74 -5.68
CA HIS A 49 11.43 11.96 -6.50
C HIS A 49 11.03 12.07 -7.99
N PRO A 50 11.68 12.96 -8.76
CA PRO A 50 11.41 13.08 -10.19
C PRO A 50 11.90 11.82 -10.92
N LEU A 51 11.09 11.31 -11.85
CA LEU A 51 11.47 10.21 -12.72
C LEU A 51 12.36 10.73 -13.86
N PRO A 52 13.48 10.05 -14.17
CA PRO A 52 14.41 10.53 -15.19
C PRO A 52 13.78 10.47 -16.59
N GLY A 53 13.81 11.60 -17.30
CA GLY A 53 13.33 11.70 -18.68
C GLY A 53 11.81 11.86 -18.83
N THR A 54 11.08 12.17 -17.76
CA THR A 54 9.64 12.45 -17.79
C THR A 54 9.29 13.66 -16.92
N ASP A 55 8.08 14.19 -17.06
CA ASP A 55 7.51 15.19 -16.14
C ASP A 55 6.83 14.55 -14.91
N ILE A 56 6.99 13.23 -14.76
CA ILE A 56 6.40 12.45 -13.68
C ILE A 56 7.26 12.56 -12.43
N LYS A 57 6.61 12.78 -11.29
CA LYS A 57 7.25 12.86 -9.97
C LYS A 57 6.53 11.95 -8.99
N ASP A 58 7.30 11.19 -8.22
CA ASP A 58 6.80 10.46 -7.07
C ASP A 58 6.82 11.35 -5.83
N LEU A 59 5.68 11.48 -5.17
CA LEU A 59 5.50 12.31 -3.99
C LEU A 59 5.16 11.42 -2.79
N GLY A 60 5.98 11.52 -1.74
CA GLY A 60 5.63 10.99 -0.42
C GLY A 60 4.75 11.99 0.31
N LEU A 61 3.54 11.62 0.67
CA LEU A 61 2.56 12.47 1.35
C LEU A 61 2.32 11.96 2.77
N HIS A 62 2.38 12.86 3.75
CA HIS A 62 1.98 12.59 5.13
C HIS A 62 0.66 13.29 5.42
N ILE A 63 -0.34 12.56 5.92
CA ILE A 63 -1.67 13.11 6.18
C ILE A 63 -1.60 13.91 7.49
N GLN A 64 -1.95 15.19 7.43
CA GLN A 64 -2.00 16.10 8.58
C GLN A 64 -3.41 16.23 9.14
N ASP A 65 -4.38 16.28 8.26
CA ASP A 65 -5.80 16.38 8.59
C ASP A 65 -6.63 15.68 7.51
N MET A 66 -7.81 15.18 7.87
CA MET A 66 -8.68 14.49 6.93
C MET A 66 -10.14 14.52 7.37
N SER A 67 -11.04 14.51 6.40
CA SER A 67 -12.46 14.38 6.69
C SER A 67 -12.81 12.96 7.17
N ASP A 68 -13.89 12.83 7.94
CA ASP A 68 -14.37 11.52 8.42
C ASP A 68 -14.67 10.54 7.27
N ARG A 69 -15.19 11.06 6.16
CA ARG A 69 -15.46 10.26 4.96
C ARG A 69 -14.17 9.78 4.30
N PHE A 70 -13.16 10.65 4.20
CA PHE A 70 -11.86 10.27 3.68
C PHE A 70 -11.21 9.21 4.58
N CYS A 71 -11.23 9.42 5.90
CA CYS A 71 -10.71 8.47 6.89
C CYS A 71 -11.37 7.09 6.74
N ARG A 72 -12.70 7.03 6.65
CA ARG A 72 -13.41 5.76 6.47
C ARG A 72 -13.01 5.06 5.17
N GLY A 73 -13.00 5.78 4.04
CA GLY A 73 -12.58 5.22 2.75
C GLY A 73 -11.13 4.73 2.75
N LEU A 74 -10.24 5.46 3.43
CA LEU A 74 -8.84 5.09 3.60
C LEU A 74 -8.70 3.78 4.40
N HIS A 75 -9.43 3.67 5.52
CA HIS A 75 -9.43 2.46 6.35
C HIS A 75 -9.95 1.24 5.58
N GLU A 76 -11.03 1.39 4.81
CA GLU A 76 -11.58 0.33 3.97
C GLU A 76 -10.58 -0.11 2.88
N SER A 77 -9.93 0.85 2.22
CA SER A 77 -8.92 0.59 1.17
C SER A 77 -7.69 -0.14 1.73
N VAL A 78 -7.18 0.30 2.88
CA VAL A 78 -6.04 -0.34 3.55
C VAL A 78 -6.42 -1.75 4.04
N ALA A 79 -7.64 -1.94 4.55
CA ALA A 79 -8.12 -3.25 4.96
C ALA A 79 -8.23 -4.21 3.77
N ALA A 80 -8.73 -3.74 2.61
CA ALA A 80 -8.79 -4.52 1.38
C ALA A 80 -7.39 -4.94 0.89
N LEU A 81 -6.43 -4.01 0.89
CA LEU A 81 -5.03 -4.30 0.54
C LEU A 81 -4.40 -5.35 1.46
N ARG A 82 -4.65 -5.25 2.78
CA ARG A 82 -4.18 -6.26 3.74
C ARG A 82 -4.82 -7.62 3.54
N ALA A 83 -6.12 -7.66 3.24
CA ALA A 83 -6.82 -8.90 2.96
C ALA A 83 -6.27 -9.59 1.70
N ASP A 84 -6.02 -8.83 0.64
CA ASP A 84 -5.41 -9.34 -0.59
C ASP A 84 -3.99 -9.89 -0.35
N HIS A 85 -3.17 -9.14 0.39
CA HIS A 85 -1.83 -9.60 0.77
C HIS A 85 -1.86 -10.82 1.70
N SER A 86 -2.87 -10.94 2.58
CA SER A 86 -3.03 -12.13 3.44
C SER A 86 -3.43 -13.39 2.65
N ARG A 87 -4.13 -13.23 1.52
CA ARG A 87 -4.43 -14.34 0.59
C ARG A 87 -3.20 -14.78 -0.20
N LEU A 88 -2.28 -13.85 -0.50
CA LEU A 88 -0.99 -14.17 -1.12
C LEU A 88 0.00 -14.84 -0.14
N LEU A 89 -0.22 -14.68 1.16
CA LEU A 89 0.59 -15.25 2.24
C LEU A 89 -0.07 -16.48 2.89
N GLU A 90 -1.09 -17.09 2.27
CA GLU A 90 -1.46 -18.43 2.71
C GLU A 90 -0.18 -19.27 2.65
N PRO A 91 0.25 -19.89 3.77
CA PRO A 91 1.36 -20.83 3.70
C PRO A 91 0.94 -21.83 2.63
N TRP A 92 1.86 -22.16 1.71
CA TRP A 92 1.81 -23.43 1.00
C TRP A 92 1.62 -24.49 2.10
N SER A 93 0.37 -24.81 2.39
CA SER A 93 0.01 -25.92 3.24
C SER A 93 0.46 -27.09 2.40
N SER A 94 1.67 -27.55 2.73
CA SER A 94 2.39 -28.56 2.01
C SER A 94 1.43 -29.69 1.72
N THR A 95 1.12 -29.84 0.44
CA THR A 95 0.43 -30.99 -0.10
C THR A 95 1.13 -32.24 0.44
N GLY A 96 0.41 -33.05 1.22
CA GLY A 96 0.80 -34.40 1.59
C GLY A 96 1.92 -34.50 2.64
N ALA A 97 1.53 -34.71 3.89
CA ALA A 97 2.23 -35.74 4.66
C ALA A 97 1.85 -37.07 4.00
N VAL A 98 2.71 -37.57 3.11
CA VAL A 98 2.75 -38.99 2.78
C VAL A 98 3.09 -39.71 4.08
N ASP A 99 2.16 -40.50 4.60
CA ASP A 99 2.41 -41.41 5.71
C ASP A 99 3.46 -42.42 5.21
N GLY A 100 4.71 -42.15 5.55
CA GLY A 100 5.84 -42.99 5.22
C GLY A 100 5.70 -44.31 5.95
N GLU A 101 5.47 -45.37 5.18
CA GLU A 101 6.14 -46.67 5.31
C GLU A 101 6.37 -47.15 6.76
N THR A 102 5.45 -47.98 7.24
CA THR A 102 5.65 -48.86 8.40
C THR A 102 6.94 -49.65 8.22
N VAL A 103 7.97 -49.31 8.99
CA VAL A 103 9.17 -50.12 9.12
C VAL A 103 8.82 -51.30 10.02
N GLU A 104 8.58 -52.48 9.45
CA GLU A 104 8.57 -53.75 10.20
C GLU A 104 9.96 -53.98 10.79
N GLN A 105 10.07 -53.96 12.13
CA GLN A 105 11.28 -54.40 12.84
C GLN A 105 11.30 -55.94 12.89
N PRO A 106 12.45 -56.62 12.71
CA PRO A 106 12.52 -58.05 12.90
C PRO A 106 12.50 -58.40 14.40
N ASP A 107 11.53 -59.24 14.80
CA ASP A 107 11.53 -59.90 16.10
C ASP A 107 12.84 -60.68 16.28
N THR A 108 13.56 -60.40 17.37
CA THR A 108 14.66 -61.24 17.85
C THR A 108 14.36 -61.64 19.29
N ASP A 109 13.79 -62.82 19.48
CA ASP A 109 13.78 -63.55 20.76
C ASP A 109 13.58 -65.06 20.46
N GLY A 110 14.54 -65.91 20.89
CA GLY A 110 14.46 -67.37 20.83
C GLY A 110 15.66 -68.08 20.22
#